data_AF-A0A7C6CZE6-F1
#
_entry.id   AF-A0A7C6CZE6-F1
#
_cell.length_a   1.000
_cell.length_b   1.000
_cell.length_c   1.000
_cell.angle_alpha   90.00
_cell.angle_beta   90.00
_cell.angle_gamma   90.00
#
_symmetry.space_group_name_H-M   'P 1'
#
loop_
_entity.id
_entity.type
_entity.pdbx_description
1 polymer ?
#
loop_
_entity_poly.entity_id
_entity_poly.type
_entity_poly.pdbx_seq_one_letter_code
_entity_poly.pdbx_strand_id
1 'polypeptide(L)'
;MKNIKKFMVLSFAALTLCATTLTACSGGNVKTKGIYLSPSVMSYQNMRPTYNYYLTTFTHQELTLFDNNTYCLIVSSSQFSALIISEDSNDFSGNERANYIYKYYGVYSSKVNELDEDLLDVTLKDVKRFVASYDQSYWLDTDNWTEEMGRKVIPPKGIDMTTGAPVPDEDAQPWTAAQYLATKQYAEEVDIEVNTKTCSFDFVELQFVQTQQ
;
A
#
# COMPACT_ATOMS: atom_id res chain seq x y z
N MET A 1 23.25 -38.45 -26.33
CA MET A 1 22.57 -38.22 -25.04
C MET A 1 21.67 -37.00 -25.18
N LYS A 2 20.36 -37.20 -25.03
CA LYS A 2 19.33 -36.14 -25.15
C LYS A 2 19.37 -35.25 -23.91
N ASN A 3 19.75 -33.99 -24.04
CA ASN A 3 19.57 -33.01 -22.98
C ASN A 3 18.28 -32.24 -23.24
N ILE A 4 17.25 -32.63 -22.50
CA ILE A 4 15.91 -32.04 -22.49
C ILE A 4 16.04 -30.60 -21.96
N LYS A 5 15.81 -29.61 -22.83
CA LYS A 5 15.60 -28.22 -22.42
C LYS A 5 14.24 -28.15 -21.70
N LYS A 6 14.26 -27.91 -20.39
CA LYS A 6 13.05 -27.61 -19.62
C LYS A 6 12.58 -26.21 -20.01
N PHE A 7 11.51 -26.13 -20.79
CA PHE A 7 10.71 -24.92 -20.95
C PHE A 7 10.06 -24.61 -19.60
N MET A 8 10.46 -23.52 -18.96
CA MET A 8 9.73 -22.96 -17.83
C MET A 8 8.71 -21.97 -18.39
N VAL A 9 7.50 -22.47 -18.63
CA VAL A 9 6.33 -21.64 -18.91
C VAL A 9 5.98 -20.92 -17.60
N LEU A 10 6.22 -19.60 -17.53
CA LEU A 10 5.66 -18.78 -16.46
C LEU A 10 4.15 -18.65 -16.73
N SER A 11 3.40 -19.59 -16.18
CA SER A 11 1.94 -19.54 -16.12
C SER A 11 1.58 -18.61 -14.96
N PHE A 12 1.26 -17.34 -15.23
CA PHE A 12 0.48 -16.53 -14.28
C PHE A 12 -0.97 -16.97 -14.36
N ALA A 13 -1.25 -18.15 -13.80
CA ALA A 13 -2.59 -18.68 -13.61
C ALA A 13 -2.63 -19.46 -12.31
N ALA A 14 -2.79 -18.72 -11.21
CA ALA A 14 -3.43 -19.22 -10.00
C ALA A 14 -3.98 -18.01 -9.25
N LEU A 15 -5.12 -17.51 -9.72
CA LEU A 15 -6.07 -16.75 -8.90
C LEU A 15 -6.54 -17.70 -7.79
N THR A 16 -5.68 -17.92 -6.81
CA THR A 16 -6.04 -18.65 -5.60
C THR A 16 -6.89 -17.67 -4.85
N LEU A 17 -8.21 -17.89 -4.92
CA LEU A 17 -9.21 -17.24 -4.09
C LEU A 17 -8.88 -17.59 -2.63
N CYS A 18 -7.87 -16.93 -2.06
CA CYS A 18 -7.70 -16.86 -0.62
C CYS A 18 -8.83 -15.98 -0.12
N ALA A 19 -9.98 -16.63 0.13
CA ALA A 19 -10.98 -16.15 1.06
C ALA A 19 -10.38 -16.15 2.48
N THR A 20 -9.29 -15.40 2.67
CA THR A 20 -8.90 -14.94 3.98
C THR A 20 -9.89 -13.86 4.33
N THR A 21 -10.83 -14.20 5.20
CA THR A 21 -11.81 -13.33 5.83
C THR A 21 -11.24 -11.93 6.04
N LEU A 22 -11.50 -11.04 5.09
CA LEU A 22 -11.35 -9.61 5.27
C LEU A 22 -12.44 -9.26 6.28
N THR A 23 -12.03 -9.21 7.55
CA THR A 23 -12.90 -8.66 8.58
C THR A 23 -13.03 -7.20 8.23
N ALA A 24 -14.11 -6.87 7.53
CA ALA A 24 -14.58 -5.50 7.41
C ALA A 24 -14.62 -4.87 8.80
N CYS A 25 -14.61 -3.55 8.87
CA CYS A 25 -14.69 -2.78 10.11
C CYS A 25 -15.93 -3.11 10.99
N SER A 26 -16.81 -4.01 10.54
CA SER A 26 -17.88 -4.66 11.31
C SER A 26 -17.70 -6.17 11.25
N GLY A 27 -17.36 -6.79 12.39
CA GLY A 27 -17.19 -8.25 12.49
C GLY A 27 -18.40 -9.01 11.95
N GLY A 28 -18.22 -9.69 10.82
CA GLY A 28 -19.25 -10.45 10.12
C GLY A 28 -18.74 -11.05 8.80
N ASN A 29 -19.49 -12.00 8.24
CA ASN A 29 -19.23 -12.54 6.89
C ASN A 29 -19.63 -11.49 5.85
N VAL A 30 -18.71 -10.60 5.53
CA VAL A 30 -18.88 -9.55 4.53
C VAL A 30 -18.47 -10.08 3.16
N LYS A 31 -19.26 -9.78 2.11
CA LYS A 31 -18.95 -10.24 0.76
C LYS A 31 -18.19 -9.19 -0.02
N THR A 32 -17.22 -9.64 -0.80
CA THR A 32 -16.53 -8.79 -1.76
C THR A 32 -17.49 -8.40 -2.89
N LYS A 33 -17.61 -7.08 -3.12
CA LYS A 33 -18.37 -6.49 -4.24
C LYS A 33 -17.50 -6.38 -5.49
N GLY A 34 -16.22 -6.07 -5.33
CA GLY A 34 -15.26 -5.95 -6.43
C GLY A 34 -13.83 -5.83 -5.92
N ILE A 35 -12.87 -6.22 -6.76
CA ILE A 35 -11.43 -6.05 -6.53
C ILE A 35 -10.87 -5.37 -7.78
N TYR A 36 -10.13 -4.29 -7.58
CA TYR A 36 -9.60 -3.45 -8.64
C TYR A 36 -8.10 -3.25 -8.44
N LEU A 37 -7.33 -3.24 -9.52
CA LEU A 37 -5.88 -3.13 -9.50
C LEU A 37 -5.39 -1.89 -10.25
N SER A 38 -4.42 -1.19 -9.67
CA SER A 38 -3.71 -0.11 -10.36
C SER A 38 -2.52 -0.64 -11.15
N PRO A 39 -2.06 0.06 -12.20
CA PRO A 39 -0.73 -0.17 -12.72
C PRO A 39 0.33 0.14 -11.64
N SER A 40 1.52 -0.44 -11.80
CA SER A 40 2.68 -0.08 -10.98
C SER A 40 3.24 1.26 -11.43
N VAL A 41 3.44 2.17 -10.50
CA VAL A 41 4.19 3.42 -10.70
C VAL A 41 5.61 3.25 -10.18
N MET A 42 6.57 3.88 -10.86
CA MET A 42 7.99 3.84 -10.51
C MET A 42 8.45 5.22 -10.05
N SER A 43 9.12 5.29 -8.90
CA SER A 43 9.75 6.50 -8.40
C SER A 43 11.24 6.27 -8.10
N TYR A 44 12.00 7.36 -8.07
CA TYR A 44 13.43 7.35 -7.81
C TYR A 44 13.78 8.37 -6.72
N GLN A 45 14.62 7.95 -5.78
CA GLN A 45 15.21 8.84 -4.78
C GLN A 45 16.73 8.72 -4.80
N ASN A 46 17.44 9.84 -4.94
CA ASN A 46 18.88 9.86 -4.78
C ASN A 46 19.21 9.92 -3.28
N MET A 47 19.58 8.80 -2.69
CA MET A 47 19.88 8.70 -1.26
C MET A 47 21.23 9.30 -0.90
N ARG A 48 22.15 9.40 -1.87
CA ARG A 48 23.49 9.96 -1.69
C ARG A 48 23.90 10.72 -2.95
N PRO A 49 23.59 12.02 -3.04
CA PRO A 49 23.88 12.84 -4.21
C PRO A 49 25.34 12.75 -4.68
N THR A 50 26.28 12.69 -3.73
CA THR A 50 27.72 12.59 -4.01
C THR A 50 28.13 11.28 -4.71
N TYR A 51 27.37 10.20 -4.55
CA TYR A 51 27.71 8.86 -5.05
C TYR A 51 26.73 8.32 -6.10
N ASN A 52 25.76 9.13 -6.55
CA ASN A 52 24.72 8.71 -7.50
C ASN A 52 24.04 7.40 -7.09
N TYR A 53 23.76 7.25 -5.80
CA TYR A 53 23.07 6.08 -5.28
C TYR A 53 21.56 6.33 -5.36
N TYR A 54 20.91 5.63 -6.29
CA TYR A 54 19.47 5.71 -6.50
C TYR A 54 18.75 4.52 -5.87
N LEU A 55 17.66 4.83 -5.18
CA LEU A 55 16.66 3.88 -4.72
C LEU A 55 15.47 3.96 -5.67
N THR A 56 15.20 2.87 -6.39
CA THR A 56 14.02 2.72 -7.25
C THR A 56 12.92 2.07 -6.44
N THR A 57 11.74 2.68 -6.40
CA THR A 57 10.56 2.12 -5.75
C THR A 57 9.48 1.85 -6.78
N PHE A 58 8.99 0.62 -6.85
CA PHE A 58 7.76 0.29 -7.57
C PHE A 58 6.62 0.22 -6.57
N THR A 59 5.53 0.93 -6.83
CA THR A 59 4.33 0.92 -6.00
C THR A 59 3.12 0.61 -6.85
N HIS A 60 2.25 -0.27 -6.37
CA HIS A 60 0.93 -0.52 -6.95
C HIS A 60 -0.13 -0.58 -5.85
N GLN A 61 -1.38 -0.50 -6.26
CA GLN A 61 -2.52 -0.48 -5.35
C GLN A 61 -3.54 -1.54 -5.74
N GLU A 62 -4.17 -2.14 -4.72
CA GLU A 62 -5.33 -3.01 -4.87
C GLU A 62 -6.47 -2.46 -4.01
N LEU A 63 -7.61 -2.19 -4.63
CA LEU A 63 -8.81 -1.73 -3.94
C LEU A 63 -9.83 -2.86 -3.91
N THR A 64 -10.17 -3.33 -2.72
CA THR A 64 -11.30 -4.23 -2.50
C THR A 64 -12.47 -3.46 -1.91
N LEU A 65 -13.63 -3.56 -2.56
CA LEU A 65 -14.91 -3.01 -2.08
C LEU A 65 -15.78 -4.12 -1.51
N PHE A 66 -16.47 -3.84 -0.42
CA PHE A 66 -17.36 -4.77 0.26
C PHE A 66 -18.83 -4.36 0.18
N ASP A 67 -19.73 -5.33 0.27
CA ASP A 67 -21.19 -5.12 0.18
C ASP A 67 -21.81 -4.31 1.34
N ASN A 68 -21.06 -4.08 2.41
CA ASN A 68 -21.46 -3.27 3.57
C ASN A 68 -20.90 -1.82 3.55
N ASN A 69 -20.49 -1.32 2.37
CA ASN A 69 -19.89 0.02 2.20
C ASN A 69 -18.55 0.24 2.95
N THR A 70 -17.81 -0.84 3.21
CA THR A 70 -16.42 -0.75 3.68
C THR A 70 -15.44 -1.11 2.58
N TYR A 71 -14.19 -0.69 2.71
CA TYR A 71 -13.15 -1.00 1.73
C TYR A 71 -11.88 -1.52 2.40
N CYS A 72 -11.01 -2.13 1.59
CA CYS A 72 -9.61 -2.37 1.88
C CYS A 72 -8.78 -1.86 0.71
N LEU A 73 -7.99 -0.81 0.93
CA LEU A 73 -6.99 -0.33 -0.02
C LEU A 73 -5.63 -0.86 0.42
N ILE A 74 -5.02 -1.71 -0.40
CA ILE A 74 -3.67 -2.21 -0.21
C ILE A 74 -2.73 -1.37 -1.07
N VAL A 75 -1.66 -0.86 -0.47
CA VAL A 75 -0.54 -0.22 -1.15
C VAL A 75 0.69 -1.09 -0.95
N SER A 76 1.20 -1.65 -2.04
CA SER A 76 2.35 -2.53 -2.04
C SER A 76 3.53 -1.84 -2.71
N SER A 77 4.67 -1.80 -2.05
CA SER A 77 5.89 -1.17 -2.56
C SER A 77 7.10 -2.09 -2.45
N SER A 78 7.92 -2.14 -3.50
CA SER A 78 9.20 -2.85 -3.51
C SER A 78 10.32 -1.90 -3.89
N GLN A 79 11.40 -1.91 -3.11
CA GLN A 79 12.53 -1.00 -3.25
C GLN A 79 13.79 -1.76 -3.67
N PHE A 80 14.45 -1.24 -4.70
CA PHE A 80 15.69 -1.77 -5.23
C PHE A 80 16.75 -0.67 -5.31
N SER A 81 18.00 -1.06 -5.13
CA SER A 81 19.16 -0.20 -5.43
C SER A 81 20.02 -0.85 -6.50
N ALA A 82 20.72 -0.02 -7.27
CA ALA A 82 21.52 -0.49 -8.41
C ALA A 82 20.68 -1.36 -9.35
N LEU A 83 19.41 -0.99 -9.55
CA LEU A 83 18.50 -1.69 -10.44
C LEU A 83 18.92 -1.45 -11.89
N ILE A 84 19.12 -2.53 -12.62
CA ILE A 84 19.36 -2.55 -14.05
C ILE A 84 18.26 -3.42 -14.66
N ILE A 85 17.43 -2.82 -15.50
CA ILE A 85 16.42 -3.51 -16.30
C ILE A 85 17.00 -3.63 -17.70
N SER A 86 17.06 -4.85 -18.22
CA SER A 86 17.51 -5.08 -19.59
C SER A 86 16.50 -4.50 -20.59
N GLU A 87 16.95 -3.78 -21.61
CA GLU A 87 16.07 -3.28 -22.67
C GLU A 87 15.66 -4.41 -23.64
N ASP A 88 16.48 -5.47 -23.71
CA ASP A 88 16.37 -6.55 -24.71
C ASP A 88 15.89 -7.88 -24.11
N SER A 89 15.70 -7.97 -22.80
CA SER A 89 15.20 -9.17 -22.12
C SER A 89 14.32 -8.83 -20.92
N ASN A 90 13.57 -9.81 -20.42
CA ASN A 90 12.81 -9.68 -19.17
C ASN A 90 13.69 -9.85 -17.92
N ASP A 91 15.02 -9.79 -18.07
CA ASP A 91 15.94 -9.94 -16.95
C ASP A 91 16.16 -8.59 -16.26
N PHE A 92 16.31 -8.65 -14.94
CA PHE A 92 16.74 -7.52 -14.14
C PHE A 92 17.83 -7.96 -13.17
N SER A 93 18.66 -7.01 -12.77
CA SER A 93 19.60 -7.18 -11.66
C SER A 93 19.49 -5.99 -10.73
N GLY A 94 19.78 -6.21 -9.46
CA GLY A 94 19.70 -5.16 -8.44
C GLY A 94 19.72 -5.77 -7.05
N ASN A 95 19.93 -4.92 -6.06
CA ASN A 95 19.84 -5.32 -4.67
C ASN A 95 18.47 -4.89 -4.14
N GLU A 96 17.64 -5.85 -3.77
CA GLU A 96 16.45 -5.62 -2.97
C GLU A 96 16.84 -4.91 -1.66
N ARG A 97 16.02 -3.94 -1.24
CA ARG A 97 16.27 -3.14 -0.04
C ARG A 97 15.18 -3.26 0.99
N ALA A 98 13.93 -3.20 0.55
CA ALA A 98 12.78 -3.14 1.43
C ALA A 98 11.51 -3.41 0.64
N ASN A 99 10.56 -4.07 1.28
CA ASN A 99 9.20 -4.23 0.79
C ASN A 99 8.21 -3.78 1.85
N TYR A 100 7.20 -3.04 1.42
CA TYR A 100 6.14 -2.54 2.28
C TYR A 100 4.79 -3.02 1.75
N ILE A 101 3.92 -3.42 2.67
CA ILE A 101 2.51 -3.63 2.38
C ILE A 101 1.72 -2.84 3.44
N TYR A 102 1.01 -1.83 2.99
CA TYR A 102 0.12 -1.02 3.81
C TYR A 102 -1.32 -1.34 3.45
N LYS A 103 -2.18 -1.53 4.44
CA LYS A 103 -3.61 -1.77 4.24
C LYS A 103 -4.40 -0.73 5.01
N TYR A 104 -5.25 -0.02 4.28
CA TYR A 104 -6.18 0.97 4.82
C TYR A 104 -7.59 0.36 4.74
N TYR A 105 -8.24 0.25 5.88
CA TYR A 105 -9.63 -0.16 5.97
C TYR A 105 -10.48 1.02 6.42
N GLY A 106 -11.60 1.26 5.76
CA GLY A 106 -12.48 2.38 6.09
C GLY A 106 -13.86 2.21 5.50
N VAL A 107 -14.55 3.33 5.35
CA VAL A 107 -15.86 3.40 4.69
C VAL A 107 -15.73 4.06 3.34
N TYR A 108 -16.54 3.64 2.37
CA TYR A 108 -16.59 4.25 1.07
C TYR A 108 -18.03 4.59 0.68
N SER A 109 -18.18 5.56 -0.22
CA SER A 109 -19.38 5.76 -1.02
C SER A 109 -19.06 5.51 -2.48
N SER A 110 -20.06 5.09 -3.26
CA SER A 110 -19.87 4.92 -4.70
C SER A 110 -21.13 5.25 -5.49
N LYS A 111 -20.96 5.76 -6.70
CA LYS A 111 -22.04 5.92 -7.68
C LYS A 111 -21.58 5.44 -9.06
N VAL A 112 -22.49 4.90 -9.85
CA VAL A 112 -22.21 4.61 -11.26
C VAL A 112 -21.93 5.95 -11.94
N ASN A 113 -20.89 6.00 -12.76
CA ASN A 113 -20.50 7.20 -13.46
C ASN A 113 -21.61 7.61 -14.46
N GLU A 114 -21.88 8.89 -14.58
CA GLU A 114 -23.00 9.39 -15.39
C GLU A 114 -22.74 9.28 -16.91
N LEU A 115 -21.47 9.17 -17.31
CA LEU A 115 -21.04 9.16 -18.70
C LEU A 115 -20.74 7.74 -19.21
N ASP A 116 -20.45 6.81 -18.32
CA ASP A 116 -20.10 5.42 -18.65
C ASP A 116 -20.57 4.45 -17.55
N GLU A 117 -21.48 3.52 -17.90
CA GLU A 117 -22.03 2.53 -16.96
C GLU A 117 -21.00 1.49 -16.49
N ASP A 118 -19.89 1.36 -17.21
CA ASP A 118 -18.78 0.48 -16.83
C ASP A 118 -17.87 1.09 -15.78
N LEU A 119 -17.98 2.41 -15.54
CA LEU A 119 -17.19 3.13 -14.56
C LEU A 119 -17.99 3.36 -13.27
N LEU A 120 -17.30 3.23 -12.15
CA LEU A 120 -17.84 3.45 -10.82
C LEU A 120 -16.97 4.48 -10.12
N ASP A 121 -17.55 5.63 -9.77
CA ASP A 121 -16.90 6.65 -8.96
C ASP A 121 -16.96 6.19 -7.50
N VAL A 122 -15.80 6.08 -6.86
CA VAL A 122 -15.63 5.60 -5.49
C VAL A 122 -14.91 6.66 -4.68
N THR A 123 -15.49 7.04 -3.54
CA THR A 123 -14.89 7.99 -2.60
C THR A 123 -14.55 7.25 -1.30
N LEU A 124 -13.26 7.23 -0.94
CA LEU A 124 -12.77 6.62 0.30
C LEU A 124 -12.61 7.67 1.40
N LYS A 125 -13.01 7.31 2.62
CA LYS A 125 -12.83 8.18 3.79
C LYS A 125 -12.77 7.40 5.10
N ASP A 126 -12.55 8.14 6.19
CA ASP A 126 -12.57 7.67 7.58
C ASP A 126 -11.85 6.33 7.78
N VAL A 127 -10.52 6.33 7.69
CA VAL A 127 -9.73 5.11 7.92
C VAL A 127 -10.02 4.61 9.34
N LYS A 128 -10.54 3.40 9.46
CA LYS A 128 -10.91 2.77 10.75
C LYS A 128 -9.85 1.83 11.26
N ARG A 129 -9.09 1.21 10.36
CA ARG A 129 -7.97 0.33 10.70
C ARG A 129 -6.84 0.52 9.70
N PHE A 130 -5.63 0.51 10.21
CA PHE A 130 -4.41 0.51 9.42
C PHE A 130 -3.54 -0.68 9.79
N VAL A 131 -3.05 -1.39 8.77
CA VAL A 131 -2.09 -2.46 8.92
C VAL A 131 -0.84 -2.13 8.11
N ALA A 132 0.32 -2.18 8.74
CA ALA A 132 1.60 -2.08 8.05
C ALA A 132 2.36 -3.39 8.14
N SER A 133 3.04 -3.75 7.06
CA SER A 133 4.00 -4.86 7.01
C SER A 133 5.28 -4.41 6.31
N TYR A 134 6.42 -4.77 6.87
CA TYR A 134 7.76 -4.53 6.32
C TYR A 134 8.52 -5.85 6.23
N ASP A 135 8.96 -6.21 5.02
CA ASP A 135 9.64 -7.47 4.68
C ASP A 135 9.01 -8.72 5.33
N GLN A 136 7.68 -8.70 5.47
CA GLN A 136 6.86 -9.74 6.11
C GLN A 136 7.23 -10.07 7.57
N SER A 137 8.17 -9.34 8.16
CA SER A 137 8.79 -9.65 9.46
C SER A 137 8.33 -8.68 10.55
N TYR A 138 7.97 -7.46 10.16
CA TYR A 138 7.51 -6.42 11.06
C TYR A 138 6.09 -6.03 10.69
N TRP A 139 5.17 -6.05 11.65
CA TRP A 139 3.79 -5.64 11.42
C TRP A 139 3.25 -4.73 12.52
N LEU A 140 2.42 -3.76 12.12
CA LEU A 140 1.59 -2.93 12.99
C LEU A 140 0.14 -3.15 12.58
N ASP A 141 -0.76 -3.24 13.55
CA ASP A 141 -2.20 -3.36 13.30
C ASP A 141 -2.97 -2.60 14.37
N THR A 142 -3.67 -1.54 13.96
CA THR A 142 -4.37 -0.65 14.90
C THR A 142 -5.55 -1.34 15.62
N ASP A 143 -6.10 -2.41 15.06
CA ASP A 143 -7.19 -3.17 15.70
C ASP A 143 -6.68 -4.27 16.65
N ASN A 144 -5.45 -4.76 16.42
CA ASN A 144 -4.80 -5.78 17.24
C ASN A 144 -3.54 -5.23 17.91
N TRP A 145 -3.67 -4.03 18.47
CA TRP A 145 -2.52 -3.27 18.99
C TRP A 145 -1.92 -3.91 20.24
N THR A 146 -0.59 -3.89 20.32
CA THR A 146 0.16 -4.35 21.49
C THR A 146 1.09 -3.26 22.00
N GLU A 147 1.53 -3.36 23.26
CA GLU A 147 2.55 -2.44 23.80
C GLU A 147 3.86 -2.49 23.01
N GLU A 148 4.22 -3.66 22.49
CA GLU A 148 5.42 -3.82 21.68
C GLU A 148 5.33 -3.03 20.36
N MET A 149 4.16 -3.03 19.71
CA MET A 149 3.90 -2.19 18.54
C MET A 149 4.01 -0.71 18.88
N GLY A 150 3.41 -0.29 20.00
CA GLY A 150 3.51 1.10 20.47
C GLY A 150 4.95 1.57 20.64
N ARG A 151 5.82 0.76 21.26
CA ARG A 151 7.25 1.09 21.45
C ARG A 151 8.03 1.29 20.14
N LYS A 152 7.55 0.75 19.02
CA LYS A 152 8.18 0.90 17.70
C LYS A 152 7.66 2.13 16.94
N VAL A 153 6.66 2.82 17.49
CA VAL A 153 6.06 4.02 16.92
C VAL A 153 6.20 5.15 17.94
N ILE A 154 7.35 5.79 17.91
CA ILE A 154 7.66 6.97 18.72
C ILE A 154 7.45 8.20 17.85
N PRO A 155 6.67 9.20 18.28
CA PRO A 155 6.54 10.45 17.53
C PRO A 155 7.93 11.05 17.32
N PRO A 156 8.26 11.49 16.10
CA PRO A 156 9.48 12.25 15.91
C PRO A 156 9.35 13.62 16.56
N LYS A 157 10.47 14.24 16.93
CA LYS A 157 10.55 15.63 17.42
C LYS A 157 10.33 16.66 16.29
N GLY A 158 10.41 16.20 15.05
CA GLY A 158 10.25 16.97 13.84
C GLY A 158 10.79 16.21 12.63
N ILE A 159 10.85 16.87 11.48
CA ILE A 159 11.45 16.34 10.26
C ILE A 159 12.76 17.07 9.99
N ASP A 160 13.82 16.32 9.67
CA ASP A 160 15.06 16.91 9.16
C ASP A 160 14.79 17.47 7.76
N MET A 161 14.78 18.79 7.64
CA MET A 161 14.49 19.52 6.39
C MET A 161 15.50 19.26 5.27
N THR A 162 16.66 18.66 5.58
CA THR A 162 17.70 18.32 4.60
C THR A 162 17.49 16.92 4.02
N THR A 163 17.01 15.98 4.83
CA THR A 163 16.89 14.57 4.46
C THR A 163 15.44 14.09 4.31
N GLY A 164 14.48 14.85 4.81
CA GLY A 164 13.07 14.47 4.91
C GLY A 164 12.81 13.38 5.97
N ALA A 165 13.81 13.00 6.75
CA ALA A 165 13.70 11.92 7.72
C ALA A 165 13.09 12.40 9.06
N PRO A 166 12.31 11.54 9.75
CA PRO A 166 11.88 11.82 11.11
C PRO A 166 13.07 11.93 12.06
N VAL A 167 13.13 13.00 12.85
CA VAL A 167 14.13 13.19 13.90
C VAL A 167 13.67 12.44 15.15
N PRO A 168 14.44 11.48 15.68
CA PRO A 168 14.06 10.76 16.90
C PRO A 168 13.86 11.70 18.08
N ASP A 169 12.80 11.46 18.86
CA ASP A 169 12.58 12.09 20.16
C ASP A 169 12.81 11.04 21.25
N GLU A 170 13.89 11.17 22.02
CA GLU A 170 14.24 10.21 23.07
C GLU A 170 13.32 10.30 24.30
N ASP A 171 12.63 11.44 24.48
CA ASP A 171 11.73 11.68 25.61
C ASP A 171 10.25 11.39 25.27
N ALA A 172 9.96 11.13 24.00
CA ALA A 172 8.61 10.89 23.52
C ALA A 172 8.02 9.59 24.08
N GLN A 173 6.75 9.67 24.47
CA GLN A 173 5.99 8.48 24.86
C GLN A 173 5.56 7.70 23.60
N PRO A 174 5.59 6.36 23.66
CA PRO A 174 5.03 5.49 22.62
C PRO A 174 3.60 5.91 22.24
N TRP A 175 3.28 5.94 20.95
CA TRP A 175 1.91 6.21 20.52
C TRP A 175 0.95 5.08 20.88
N THR A 176 -0.27 5.47 21.24
CA THR A 176 -1.43 4.58 21.27
C THR A 176 -1.89 4.25 19.84
N ALA A 177 -2.66 3.17 19.68
CA ALA A 177 -3.28 2.80 18.41
C ALA A 177 -4.07 3.96 17.78
N ALA A 178 -4.85 4.68 18.59
CA ALA A 178 -5.68 5.80 18.13
C ALA A 178 -4.84 6.99 17.65
N GLN A 179 -3.75 7.33 18.36
CA GLN A 179 -2.82 8.38 17.92
C GLN A 179 -2.14 7.99 16.62
N TYR A 180 -1.70 6.74 16.49
CA TYR A 180 -1.08 6.28 15.24
C TYR A 180 -2.07 6.29 14.08
N LEU A 181 -3.30 5.78 14.28
CA LEU A 181 -4.37 5.75 13.29
C LEU A 181 -4.76 7.17 12.82
N ALA A 182 -4.69 8.18 13.70
CA ALA A 182 -4.95 9.57 13.34
C ALA A 182 -3.98 10.07 12.26
N THR A 183 -2.71 9.63 12.27
CA THR A 183 -1.71 9.96 11.23
C THR A 183 -1.93 9.26 9.89
N LYS A 184 -2.86 8.29 9.86
CA LYS A 184 -3.20 7.49 8.67
C LYS A 184 -4.53 7.89 8.07
N GLN A 185 -5.20 8.89 8.63
CA GLN A 185 -6.35 9.51 7.98
C GLN A 185 -5.90 10.24 6.72
N TYR A 186 -6.70 10.13 5.66
CA TYR A 186 -6.48 10.93 4.46
C TYR A 186 -6.64 12.43 4.78
N ALA A 187 -5.82 13.26 4.16
CA ALA A 187 -5.91 14.72 4.31
C ALA A 187 -7.25 15.26 3.80
N GLU A 188 -7.73 14.67 2.70
CA GLU A 188 -9.01 14.91 2.06
C GLU A 188 -9.65 13.56 1.68
N GLU A 189 -10.91 13.55 1.24
CA GLU A 189 -11.49 12.32 0.68
C GLU A 189 -10.67 11.86 -0.55
N VAL A 190 -10.53 10.55 -0.74
CA VAL A 190 -9.79 9.98 -1.88
C VAL A 190 -10.79 9.51 -2.92
N ASP A 191 -10.85 10.21 -4.04
CA ASP A 191 -11.70 9.86 -5.18
C ASP A 191 -10.97 8.94 -6.16
N ILE A 192 -11.62 7.85 -6.54
CA ILE A 192 -11.12 6.81 -7.42
C ILE A 192 -12.20 6.43 -8.41
N GLU A 193 -11.92 6.55 -9.71
CA GLU A 193 -12.77 5.98 -10.75
C GLU A 193 -12.29 4.56 -11.05
N VAL A 194 -13.14 3.57 -10.86
CA VAL A 194 -12.81 2.16 -11.15
C VAL A 194 -13.57 1.67 -12.37
N ASN A 195 -12.89 0.90 -13.22
CA ASN A 195 -13.52 0.20 -14.34
C ASN A 195 -13.96 -1.20 -13.91
N THR A 196 -15.26 -1.43 -13.94
CA THR A 196 -15.90 -2.67 -13.49
C THR A 196 -15.77 -3.84 -14.47
N LYS A 197 -15.49 -3.57 -15.76
CA LYS A 197 -15.24 -4.61 -16.76
C LYS A 197 -13.80 -5.10 -16.75
N THR A 198 -12.83 -4.20 -16.59
CA THR A 198 -11.40 -4.54 -16.60
C THR A 198 -10.82 -4.77 -15.21
N CYS A 199 -11.61 -4.54 -14.15
CA CYS A 199 -11.19 -4.65 -12.75
C CYS A 199 -9.93 -3.82 -12.45
N SER A 200 -9.91 -2.58 -12.93
CA SER A 200 -8.75 -1.70 -12.85
C SER A 200 -9.11 -0.28 -12.45
N PHE A 201 -8.12 0.47 -12.00
CA PHE A 201 -8.20 1.91 -11.76
C PHE A 201 -6.83 2.55 -11.96
N ASP A 202 -6.77 3.88 -12.10
CA ASP A 202 -5.49 4.58 -12.17
C ASP A 202 -4.86 4.70 -10.78
N PHE A 203 -3.52 4.67 -10.71
CA PHE A 203 -2.82 4.86 -9.45
C PHE A 203 -3.15 6.23 -8.84
N VAL A 204 -3.51 6.26 -7.55
CA VAL A 204 -3.82 7.50 -6.84
C VAL A 204 -2.77 7.81 -5.79
N GLU A 205 -2.19 9.01 -5.84
CA GLU A 205 -1.26 9.47 -4.80
C GLU A 205 -2.03 9.84 -3.52
N LEU A 206 -1.75 9.14 -2.43
CA LEU A 206 -2.44 9.34 -1.16
C LEU A 206 -1.80 10.49 -0.37
N GLN A 207 -2.65 11.42 0.07
CA GLN A 207 -2.27 12.49 0.99
C GLN A 207 -2.86 12.20 2.37
N PHE A 208 -2.06 12.38 3.42
CA PHE A 208 -2.47 12.09 4.80
C PHE A 208 -2.45 13.36 5.64
N VAL A 209 -3.29 13.39 6.68
CA VAL A 209 -3.31 14.50 7.63
C VAL A 209 -1.92 14.70 8.19
N GLN A 210 -1.34 15.88 7.95
CA GLN A 210 -0.17 16.31 8.68
C GLN A 210 -0.62 16.60 10.10
N THR A 211 -0.27 15.72 11.05
CA THR A 211 -0.39 16.08 12.46
C THR A 211 0.52 17.27 12.70
N GLN A 212 -0.07 18.45 12.91
CA GLN A 212 0.66 19.63 13.37
C GLN A 212 1.42 19.21 14.63
N GLN A 213 2.74 19.28 14.56
CA GLN A 213 3.66 19.19 15.69
C GLN A 213 4.06 20.61 16.08
#